data_AF-A0A3C0N9Y4-F1
#
_entry.id   AF-A0A3C0N9Y4-F1
#
_cell.length_a   1.000
_cell.length_b   1.000
_cell.length_c   1.000
_cell.angle_alpha   90.00
_cell.angle_beta   90.00
_cell.angle_gamma   90.00
#
_symmetry.space_group_name_H-M   'P 1'
#
loop_
_entity.id
_entity.type
_entity.pdbx_description
1 polymer ?
#
loop_
_entity_poly.entity_id
_entity_poly.type
_entity_poly.pdbx_seq_one_letter_code
_entity_poly.pdbx_strand_id
1 'polypeptide(L)'
;MNQRNKQSKSECVGQEPLLAKSQRDGRDILTLQQHLFDTEHTARLIFDKNQRWFRNLCRFFKIQGKAAQEKFLLNLRVAALFHDLGKANKDFQQAVSIRIKPYTQTLRHEHLSALILQLPEIQKWLRHNPELDLDIISAAVLSHHLKASESGERQWCQSSRGTTLQLYLQHPEVKTVLEKIRAVAKLEEIPPLPTESWSASNSVWGEALKEGIKAAKNCRRSFNKPQLDPESNAKRALLLATKAGVIVADSAASALVREGKDFDTWIKETVYTDALTPEKIESDILIPSTEEIKRQRNSTTFELRNFQKQTAKLGKRALLITACGSGK
;
A
#
# COMPACT_ATOMS: atom_id res chain seq x y z
N MET A 1 -28.02 55.40 -12.06
CA MET A 1 -28.61 54.46 -11.09
C MET A 1 -29.04 53.21 -11.84
N ASN A 2 -28.22 52.15 -11.79
CA ASN A 2 -28.59 50.75 -12.07
C ASN A 2 -27.35 49.87 -11.91
N GLN A 3 -27.08 49.49 -10.65
CA GLN A 3 -26.20 48.38 -10.33
C GLN A 3 -26.90 47.08 -10.77
N ARG A 4 -26.35 46.39 -11.77
CA ARG A 4 -26.74 45.00 -12.06
C ARG A 4 -25.79 44.06 -11.32
N ASN A 5 -26.38 43.36 -10.36
CA ASN A 5 -25.88 42.20 -9.63
C ASN A 5 -24.95 41.32 -10.47
N LYS A 6 -23.65 41.30 -10.13
CA LYS A 6 -22.79 40.13 -10.35
C LYS A 6 -23.05 39.16 -9.21
N GLN A 7 -24.07 38.33 -9.36
CA GLN A 7 -24.15 37.08 -8.60
C GLN A 7 -22.99 36.19 -9.06
N SER A 8 -22.08 35.93 -8.13
CA SER A 8 -21.03 34.93 -8.28
C SER A 8 -21.68 33.55 -8.40
N LYS A 9 -21.85 33.08 -9.64
CA LYS A 9 -21.93 31.64 -9.91
C LYS A 9 -20.56 31.06 -9.56
N SER A 10 -20.48 30.42 -8.39
CA SER A 10 -19.39 29.52 -8.05
C SER A 10 -19.59 28.28 -8.93
N GLU A 11 -19.00 28.32 -10.13
CA GLU A 11 -18.92 27.18 -11.03
C GLU A 11 -17.93 26.16 -10.45
N CYS A 12 -18.42 24.96 -10.15
CA CYS A 12 -17.60 23.77 -9.96
C CYS A 12 -16.97 23.40 -11.32
N VAL A 13 -15.93 24.12 -11.71
CA VAL A 13 -15.07 23.80 -12.85
C VAL A 13 -14.16 22.63 -12.43
N GLY A 14 -14.19 21.56 -13.23
CA GLY A 14 -13.54 20.27 -12.96
C GLY A 14 -12.07 20.40 -12.60
N GLN A 15 -11.70 19.90 -11.42
CA GLN A 15 -10.30 19.69 -11.05
C GLN A 15 -9.74 18.55 -11.91
N GLU A 16 -8.51 18.71 -12.41
CA GLU A 16 -7.81 17.66 -13.15
C GLU A 16 -7.70 16.39 -12.27
N PRO A 17 -7.87 15.19 -12.85
CA PRO A 17 -7.80 13.95 -12.07
C PRO A 17 -6.43 13.76 -11.43
N LEU A 18 -6.41 13.24 -10.20
CA LEU A 18 -5.15 12.90 -9.55
C LEU A 18 -4.63 11.59 -10.14
N LEU A 19 -3.41 11.58 -10.63
CA LEU A 19 -2.80 10.41 -11.26
C LEU A 19 -2.16 9.48 -10.22
N ALA A 20 -2.29 8.17 -10.41
CA ALA A 20 -1.57 7.16 -9.63
C ALA A 20 -0.28 6.68 -10.30
N LYS A 21 -0.20 6.79 -11.63
CA LYS A 21 0.92 6.37 -12.50
C LYS A 21 0.97 7.30 -13.73
N SER A 22 2.14 7.40 -14.37
CA SER A 22 2.29 8.12 -15.64
C SER A 22 1.48 7.47 -16.75
N GLN A 23 0.87 8.31 -17.59
CA GLN A 23 0.20 7.85 -18.81
C GLN A 23 1.22 7.27 -19.81
N ARG A 24 0.96 6.05 -20.27
CA ARG A 24 1.70 5.41 -21.36
C ARG A 24 0.89 5.52 -22.65
N ASP A 25 1.59 5.62 -23.78
CA ASP A 25 0.93 5.77 -25.08
C ASP A 25 -0.04 4.61 -25.34
N GLY A 26 -1.26 4.94 -25.77
CA GLY A 26 -2.32 3.97 -26.07
C GLY A 26 -2.99 3.32 -24.85
N ARG A 27 -2.85 3.86 -23.64
CA ARG A 27 -3.49 3.32 -22.43
C ARG A 27 -4.27 4.37 -21.66
N ASP A 28 -5.32 3.91 -21.00
CA ASP A 28 -6.17 4.75 -20.16
C ASP A 28 -5.40 5.32 -18.98
N ILE A 29 -5.86 6.49 -18.54
CA ILE A 29 -5.35 7.20 -17.38
C ILE A 29 -5.75 6.41 -16.12
N LEU A 30 -4.76 6.02 -15.30
CA LEU A 30 -5.02 5.45 -14.00
C LEU A 30 -5.02 6.55 -12.93
N THR A 31 -6.22 6.90 -12.46
CA THR A 31 -6.41 7.88 -11.39
C THR A 31 -6.06 7.30 -10.02
N LEU A 32 -5.85 8.18 -9.04
CA LEU A 32 -5.56 7.84 -7.66
C LEU A 32 -6.73 7.09 -7.02
N GLN A 33 -7.94 7.63 -7.18
CA GLN A 33 -9.15 6.95 -6.71
C GLN A 33 -9.27 5.54 -7.28
N GLN A 34 -9.09 5.40 -8.60
CA GLN A 34 -9.21 4.11 -9.27
C GLN A 34 -8.17 3.12 -8.74
N HIS A 35 -6.89 3.53 -8.65
CA HIS A 35 -5.82 2.68 -8.13
C HIS A 35 -6.07 2.19 -6.70
N LEU A 36 -6.57 3.06 -5.82
CA LEU A 36 -6.87 2.68 -4.43
C LEU A 36 -8.08 1.73 -4.35
N PHE A 37 -9.10 1.94 -5.18
CA PHE A 37 -10.27 1.06 -5.25
C PHE A 37 -9.92 -0.31 -5.83
N ASP A 38 -9.14 -0.33 -6.91
CA ASP A 38 -8.62 -1.55 -7.52
C ASP A 38 -7.77 -2.35 -6.54
N THR A 39 -6.94 -1.68 -5.73
CA THR A 39 -6.12 -2.33 -4.71
C THR A 39 -6.98 -2.95 -3.61
N GLU A 40 -8.02 -2.26 -3.13
CA GLU A 40 -8.96 -2.81 -2.13
C GLU A 40 -9.79 -3.98 -2.69
N HIS A 41 -10.29 -3.84 -3.91
CA HIS A 41 -11.03 -4.90 -4.61
C HIS A 41 -10.16 -6.14 -4.83
N THR A 42 -8.93 -5.94 -5.29
CA THR A 42 -7.93 -7.01 -5.45
C THR A 42 -7.65 -7.71 -4.12
N ALA A 43 -7.47 -6.95 -3.04
CA ALA A 43 -7.27 -7.52 -1.70
C ALA A 43 -8.46 -8.40 -1.29
N ARG A 44 -9.70 -7.96 -1.54
CA ARG A 44 -10.91 -8.73 -1.24
C ARG A 44 -10.99 -10.03 -2.03
N LEU A 45 -10.65 -9.99 -3.32
CA LEU A 45 -10.68 -11.17 -4.18
C LEU A 45 -9.56 -12.16 -3.82
N ILE A 46 -8.31 -11.71 -3.75
CA ILE A 46 -7.16 -12.61 -3.44
C ILE A 46 -7.35 -13.30 -2.08
N PHE A 47 -7.87 -12.56 -1.10
CA PHE A 47 -8.04 -13.02 0.27
C PHE A 47 -9.50 -13.37 0.60
N ASP A 48 -10.27 -13.84 -0.39
CA ASP A 48 -11.60 -14.39 -0.15
C ASP A 48 -11.53 -15.57 0.84
N LYS A 49 -12.38 -15.54 1.87
CA LYS A 49 -12.37 -16.49 2.99
C LYS A 49 -12.55 -17.96 2.55
N ASN A 50 -13.22 -18.18 1.43
CA ASN A 50 -13.52 -19.51 0.90
C ASN A 50 -12.38 -20.05 0.04
N GLN A 51 -11.32 -19.26 -0.17
CA GLN A 51 -10.27 -19.59 -1.12
C GLN A 51 -8.97 -20.05 -0.45
N ARG A 52 -8.20 -20.84 -1.20
CA ARG A 52 -6.97 -21.49 -0.74
C ARG A 52 -5.94 -20.49 -0.24
N TRP A 53 -5.78 -19.37 -0.93
CA TRP A 53 -4.78 -18.34 -0.59
C TRP A 53 -5.06 -17.69 0.76
N PHE A 54 -6.31 -17.35 1.06
CA PHE A 54 -6.71 -16.86 2.38
C PHE A 54 -6.36 -17.86 3.49
N ARG A 55 -6.80 -19.12 3.35
CA ARG A 55 -6.52 -20.18 4.33
C ARG A 55 -5.02 -20.38 4.56
N ASN A 56 -4.24 -20.39 3.48
CA ASN A 56 -2.79 -20.54 3.54
C ASN A 56 -2.10 -19.35 4.18
N LEU A 57 -2.54 -18.12 3.88
CA LEU A 57 -2.02 -16.91 4.51
C LEU A 57 -2.30 -16.92 6.02
N CYS A 58 -3.55 -17.18 6.42
CA CYS A 58 -3.91 -17.26 7.83
C CYS A 58 -3.12 -18.36 8.55
N ARG A 59 -2.96 -19.53 7.94
CA ARG A 59 -2.11 -20.61 8.49
C ARG A 59 -0.65 -20.18 8.61
N PHE A 60 -0.08 -19.54 7.59
CA PHE A 60 1.31 -19.12 7.56
C PHE A 60 1.64 -18.10 8.65
N PHE A 61 0.80 -17.07 8.80
CA PHE A 61 0.97 -16.03 9.81
C PHE A 61 0.36 -16.38 11.17
N LYS A 62 -0.33 -17.52 11.31
CA LYS A 62 -1.04 -17.94 12.53
C LYS A 62 -2.20 -17.01 12.92
N ILE A 63 -2.96 -16.51 11.93
CA ILE A 63 -4.22 -15.81 12.17
C ILE A 63 -5.32 -16.85 12.44
N GLN A 64 -5.64 -17.06 13.71
CA GLN A 64 -6.55 -18.12 14.17
C GLN A 64 -7.86 -17.53 14.68
N GLY A 65 -8.97 -18.21 14.36
CA GLY A 65 -10.31 -17.81 14.77
C GLY A 65 -10.96 -16.79 13.84
N LYS A 66 -12.29 -16.82 13.78
CA LYS A 66 -13.11 -15.99 12.89
C LYS A 66 -12.89 -14.49 13.14
N ALA A 67 -12.83 -14.08 14.40
CA ALA A 67 -12.61 -12.68 14.78
C ALA A 67 -11.27 -12.14 14.29
N ALA A 68 -10.16 -12.86 14.51
CA ALA A 68 -8.85 -12.43 14.04
C ALA A 68 -8.75 -12.38 12.50
N GLN A 69 -9.41 -13.32 11.83
CA GLN A 69 -9.53 -13.36 10.38
C GLN A 69 -10.33 -12.17 9.81
N GLU A 70 -11.42 -11.79 10.47
CA GLU A 70 -12.22 -10.61 10.13
C GLU A 70 -11.46 -9.32 10.38
N LYS A 71 -10.77 -9.24 11.52
CA LYS A 71 -9.86 -8.14 11.86
C LYS A 71 -8.76 -7.98 10.81
N PHE A 72 -8.12 -9.08 10.39
CA PHE A 72 -7.14 -9.05 9.31
C PHE A 72 -7.70 -8.47 8.01
N LEU A 73 -8.84 -8.97 7.53
CA LEU A 73 -9.42 -8.49 6.27
C LEU A 73 -9.82 -7.01 6.38
N LEU A 74 -10.39 -6.59 7.50
CA LEU A 74 -10.75 -5.20 7.72
C LEU A 74 -9.52 -4.28 7.66
N ASN A 75 -8.48 -4.60 8.43
CA ASN A 75 -7.24 -3.80 8.49
C ASN A 75 -6.51 -3.80 7.14
N LEU A 76 -6.50 -4.92 6.42
CA LEU A 76 -5.95 -5.01 5.07
C LEU A 76 -6.68 -4.08 4.09
N ARG A 77 -8.00 -4.10 4.09
CA ARG A 77 -8.81 -3.28 3.17
C ARG A 77 -8.64 -1.78 3.45
N VAL A 78 -8.61 -1.39 4.73
CA VAL A 78 -8.34 0.02 5.10
C VAL A 78 -6.91 0.41 4.73
N ALA A 79 -5.91 -0.44 4.99
CA ALA A 79 -4.53 -0.17 4.59
C ALA A 79 -4.38 -0.06 3.07
N ALA A 80 -5.08 -0.89 2.30
CA ALA A 80 -5.12 -0.81 0.83
C ALA A 80 -5.68 0.53 0.34
N LEU A 81 -6.70 1.09 0.98
CA LEU A 81 -7.25 2.40 0.62
C LEU A 81 -6.36 3.58 1.04
N PHE A 82 -5.48 3.40 2.02
CA PHE A 82 -4.56 4.45 2.46
C PHE A 82 -3.16 4.38 1.82
N HIS A 83 -2.70 3.22 1.33
CA HIS A 83 -1.28 2.96 1.02
C HIS A 83 -0.64 4.06 0.14
N ASP A 84 -1.38 4.52 -0.86
CA ASP A 84 -0.92 5.49 -1.85
C ASP A 84 -1.68 6.83 -1.77
N LEU A 85 -2.50 7.08 -0.74
CA LEU A 85 -3.24 8.34 -0.60
C LEU A 85 -2.32 9.57 -0.60
N GLY A 86 -1.09 9.41 -0.07
CA GLY A 86 -0.04 10.41 -0.10
C GLY A 86 0.42 10.82 -1.50
N LYS A 87 -0.01 10.15 -2.60
CA LYS A 87 0.20 10.61 -3.98
C LYS A 87 -0.61 11.85 -4.35
N ALA A 88 -1.60 12.21 -3.54
CA ALA A 88 -2.31 13.48 -3.61
C ALA A 88 -1.42 14.65 -3.14
N ASN A 89 -0.28 14.85 -3.82
CA ASN A 89 0.66 15.92 -3.55
C ASN A 89 1.27 16.45 -4.85
N LYS A 90 1.72 17.71 -4.82
CA LYS A 90 2.24 18.41 -6.00
C LYS A 90 3.41 17.70 -6.67
N ASP A 91 4.40 17.27 -5.90
CA ASP A 91 5.61 16.64 -6.43
C ASP A 91 5.31 15.33 -7.14
N PHE A 92 4.45 14.50 -6.57
CA PHE A 92 4.05 13.25 -7.20
C PHE A 92 3.29 13.52 -8.50
N GLN A 93 2.31 14.43 -8.48
CA GLN A 93 1.51 14.77 -9.66
C GLN A 93 2.39 15.35 -10.79
N GLN A 94 3.37 16.18 -10.45
CA GLN A 94 4.36 16.67 -11.42
C GLN A 94 5.24 15.53 -11.96
N ALA A 95 5.74 14.65 -11.09
CA ALA A 95 6.60 13.53 -11.48
C ALA A 95 5.93 12.54 -12.43
N VAL A 96 4.61 12.33 -12.29
CA VAL A 96 3.88 11.40 -13.16
C VAL A 96 3.36 12.06 -14.45
N SER A 97 3.13 13.37 -14.43
CA SER A 97 2.69 14.15 -15.59
C SER A 97 3.84 14.51 -16.53
N ILE A 98 5.00 14.85 -15.97
CA ILE A 98 6.18 15.26 -16.74
C ILE A 98 7.04 14.01 -16.98
N ARG A 99 7.21 13.57 -18.23
CA ARG A 99 8.04 12.40 -18.60
C ARG A 99 9.56 12.61 -18.36
N ILE A 100 9.98 13.66 -17.66
CA ILE A 100 11.38 13.96 -17.38
C ILE A 100 11.84 13.16 -16.16
N LYS A 101 12.84 12.31 -16.37
CA LYS A 101 13.54 11.58 -15.30
C LYS A 101 14.99 12.08 -15.20
N PRO A 102 15.54 12.24 -13.98
CA PRO A 102 14.94 11.98 -12.67
C PRO A 102 14.20 13.19 -12.08
N TYR A 103 12.97 13.00 -11.59
CA TYR A 103 12.26 13.96 -10.73
C TYR A 103 12.38 13.52 -9.26
N THR A 104 12.86 14.40 -8.39
CA THR A 104 13.08 14.12 -6.96
C THR A 104 11.93 14.70 -6.14
N GLN A 105 11.17 13.84 -5.46
CA GLN A 105 10.07 14.26 -4.57
C GLN A 105 10.61 14.68 -3.19
N THR A 106 10.09 15.78 -2.63
CA THR A 106 10.38 16.25 -1.27
C THR A 106 10.18 15.15 -0.25
N LEU A 107 9.01 14.49 -0.30
CA LEU A 107 8.69 13.32 0.49
C LEU A 107 8.22 12.18 -0.38
N ARG A 108 8.57 10.97 0.03
CA ARG A 108 7.99 9.74 -0.52
C ARG A 108 6.49 9.71 -0.24
N HIS A 109 5.69 9.32 -1.23
CA HIS A 109 4.25 9.27 -1.07
C HIS A 109 3.82 8.25 0.01
N GLU A 110 4.55 7.15 0.21
CA GLU A 110 4.29 6.21 1.31
C GLU A 110 4.50 6.82 2.70
N HIS A 111 5.41 7.80 2.83
CA HIS A 111 5.63 8.53 4.07
C HIS A 111 4.48 9.49 4.34
N LEU A 112 3.98 10.17 3.30
CA LEU A 112 2.82 11.06 3.39
C LEU A 112 1.54 10.30 3.72
N SER A 113 1.30 9.15 3.07
CA SER A 113 0.16 8.29 3.40
C SER A 113 0.13 7.89 4.88
N ALA A 114 1.29 7.47 5.41
CA ALA A 114 1.41 7.14 6.82
C ALA A 114 1.25 8.37 7.72
N LEU A 115 1.71 9.54 7.30
CA LEU A 115 1.57 10.78 8.06
C LEU A 115 0.11 11.25 8.13
N ILE A 116 -0.65 11.13 7.05
CA ILE A 116 -2.10 11.41 7.02
C ILE A 116 -2.83 10.53 8.04
N LEU A 117 -2.46 9.26 8.14
CA LEU A 117 -3.01 8.35 9.16
C LEU A 117 -2.74 8.82 10.60
N GLN A 118 -1.71 9.62 10.84
CA GLN A 118 -1.37 10.14 12.17
C GLN A 118 -1.98 11.50 12.47
N LEU A 119 -2.76 12.08 11.56
CA LEU A 119 -3.49 13.31 11.85
C LEU A 119 -4.47 13.06 13.02
N PRO A 120 -4.59 13.99 13.98
CA PRO A 120 -5.46 13.81 15.14
C PRO A 120 -6.90 13.46 14.78
N GLU A 121 -7.47 14.14 13.78
CA GLU A 121 -8.85 13.91 13.35
C GLU A 121 -9.02 12.53 12.67
N ILE A 122 -8.04 12.09 11.89
CA ILE A 122 -8.06 10.74 11.27
C ILE A 122 -7.90 9.66 12.33
N GLN A 123 -6.98 9.85 13.28
CA GLN A 123 -6.82 8.95 14.43
C GLN A 123 -8.10 8.84 15.25
N LYS A 124 -8.71 9.98 15.60
CA LYS A 124 -9.98 10.03 16.34
C LYS A 124 -11.09 9.33 15.56
N TRP A 125 -11.24 9.64 14.28
CA TRP A 125 -12.25 9.05 13.41
C TRP A 125 -12.12 7.53 13.32
N LEU A 126 -10.94 7.02 12.96
CA LEU A 126 -10.72 5.57 12.79
C LEU A 126 -10.85 4.80 14.12
N ARG A 127 -10.57 5.43 15.28
CA ARG A 127 -10.73 4.79 16.61
C ARG A 127 -12.18 4.48 17.00
N HIS A 128 -13.18 5.03 16.31
CA HIS A 128 -14.58 4.64 16.55
C HIS A 128 -14.86 3.18 16.18
N ASN A 129 -14.00 2.55 15.37
CA ASN A 129 -14.05 1.11 15.16
C ASN A 129 -12.89 0.42 15.91
N PRO A 130 -13.16 -0.30 17.02
CA PRO A 130 -12.11 -0.96 17.82
C PRO A 130 -11.45 -2.15 17.09
N GLU A 131 -12.02 -2.63 15.98
CA GLU A 131 -11.40 -3.67 15.16
C GLU A 131 -10.27 -3.12 14.28
N LEU A 132 -10.14 -1.79 14.13
CA LEU A 132 -9.00 -1.18 13.44
C LEU A 132 -7.79 -1.08 14.37
N ASP A 133 -6.69 -1.69 13.98
CA ASP A 133 -5.39 -1.54 14.62
C ASP A 133 -4.57 -0.50 13.85
N LEU A 134 -4.63 0.75 14.30
CA LEU A 134 -4.04 1.88 13.58
C LEU A 134 -2.52 1.83 13.50
N ASP A 135 -1.86 1.20 14.47
CA ASP A 135 -0.41 0.98 14.43
C ASP A 135 -0.07 0.03 13.27
N ILE A 136 -0.88 -1.02 13.10
CA ILE A 136 -0.69 -2.04 12.08
C ILE A 136 -0.98 -1.48 10.69
N ILE A 137 -2.09 -0.76 10.54
CA ILE A 137 -2.45 -0.09 9.28
C ILE A 137 -1.34 0.89 8.89
N SER A 138 -0.90 1.75 9.82
CA SER A 138 0.14 2.75 9.55
C SER A 138 1.47 2.10 9.20
N ALA A 139 1.87 1.02 9.89
CA ALA A 139 3.10 0.29 9.58
C ALA A 139 3.03 -0.43 8.21
N ALA A 140 1.89 -1.00 7.85
CA ALA A 140 1.68 -1.62 6.55
C ALA A 140 1.75 -0.57 5.42
N VAL A 141 1.07 0.56 5.58
CA VAL A 141 1.09 1.70 4.65
C VAL A 141 2.50 2.28 4.51
N LEU A 142 3.18 2.60 5.62
CA LEU A 142 4.53 3.20 5.57
C LEU A 142 5.55 2.31 4.84
N SER A 143 5.38 0.99 4.95
CA SER A 143 6.41 0.04 4.53
C SER A 143 6.06 -0.81 3.32
N HIS A 144 5.00 -0.48 2.57
CA HIS A 144 4.56 -1.24 1.40
C HIS A 144 5.60 -1.21 0.25
N HIS A 145 6.38 -0.14 0.10
CA HIS A 145 7.53 -0.10 -0.83
C HIS A 145 8.82 -0.69 -0.26
N LEU A 146 8.83 -1.13 1.00
CA LEU A 146 9.99 -1.72 1.70
C LEU A 146 11.21 -0.80 1.78
N LYS A 147 10.97 0.50 1.70
CA LYS A 147 11.99 1.54 1.55
C LYS A 147 12.10 2.47 2.75
N ALA A 148 11.18 2.39 3.72
CA ALA A 148 11.25 3.18 4.95
C ALA A 148 12.20 2.53 5.96
N SER A 149 12.94 3.34 6.71
CA SER A 149 13.89 2.92 7.75
C SER A 149 13.72 3.73 9.04
N GLU A 150 14.36 3.27 10.12
CA GLU A 150 14.42 4.00 11.40
C GLU A 150 15.40 5.19 11.32
N SER A 151 16.41 5.13 10.46
CA SER A 151 17.46 6.14 10.32
C SER A 151 18.00 6.24 8.89
N GLY A 152 18.72 7.33 8.60
CA GLY A 152 19.36 7.60 7.31
C GLY A 152 18.43 8.22 6.28
N GLU A 153 18.81 8.20 5.00
CA GLU A 153 18.07 8.85 3.90
C GLU A 153 16.64 8.31 3.69
N ARG A 154 16.35 7.17 4.28
CA ARG A 154 15.07 6.46 4.21
C ARG A 154 14.24 6.57 5.48
N GLN A 155 14.69 7.40 6.43
CA GLN A 155 13.96 7.69 7.63
C GLN A 155 12.58 8.30 7.30
N TRP A 156 11.56 7.92 8.06
CA TRP A 156 10.21 8.42 7.85
C TRP A 156 10.17 9.96 7.94
N CYS A 157 9.53 10.58 6.94
CA CYS A 157 9.45 12.03 6.76
C CYS A 157 10.81 12.76 6.66
N GLN A 158 11.90 12.04 6.37
CA GLN A 158 13.15 12.66 5.96
C GLN A 158 12.95 13.35 4.60
N SER A 159 13.00 14.67 4.61
CA SER A 159 12.93 15.47 3.37
C SER A 159 14.19 15.27 2.55
N SER A 160 14.02 15.02 1.26
CA SER A 160 15.14 14.94 0.31
C SER A 160 15.49 16.32 -0.26
N ARG A 161 14.49 17.21 -0.40
CA ARG A 161 14.58 18.60 -0.86
C ARG A 161 13.36 19.39 -0.38
N GLY A 162 13.52 20.69 -0.14
CA GLY A 162 12.41 21.59 0.18
C GLY A 162 11.92 21.48 1.63
N THR A 163 11.32 22.58 2.10
CA THR A 163 10.79 22.73 3.46
C THR A 163 9.27 22.72 3.51
N THR A 164 8.61 22.75 2.35
CA THR A 164 7.16 22.79 2.19
C THR A 164 6.73 21.95 0.98
N LEU A 165 5.54 21.34 1.03
CA LEU A 165 4.95 20.54 -0.04
C LEU A 165 3.42 20.71 -0.05
N GLN A 166 2.88 21.16 -1.17
CA GLN A 166 1.44 21.29 -1.36
C GLN A 166 0.78 19.90 -1.45
N LEU A 167 -0.30 19.72 -0.67
CA LEU A 167 -1.11 18.51 -0.67
C LEU A 167 -2.48 18.81 -1.28
N TYR A 168 -3.08 17.81 -1.92
CA TYR A 168 -4.39 17.88 -2.57
C TYR A 168 -5.45 17.14 -1.76
N LEU A 169 -5.43 17.29 -0.44
CA LEU A 169 -6.33 16.56 0.47
C LEU A 169 -7.80 16.97 0.36
N GLN A 170 -8.06 18.16 -0.19
CA GLN A 170 -9.40 18.69 -0.44
C GLN A 170 -9.96 18.26 -1.81
N HIS A 171 -9.21 17.47 -2.59
CA HIS A 171 -9.62 17.03 -3.91
C HIS A 171 -10.82 16.05 -3.84
N PRO A 172 -11.81 16.12 -4.76
CA PRO A 172 -12.97 15.23 -4.77
C PRO A 172 -12.61 13.74 -4.72
N GLU A 173 -11.57 13.31 -5.45
CA GLU A 173 -11.10 11.91 -5.38
C GLU A 173 -10.66 11.47 -3.98
N VAL A 174 -9.98 12.36 -3.22
CA VAL A 174 -9.60 12.06 -1.83
C VAL A 174 -10.84 11.90 -0.97
N LYS A 175 -11.84 12.78 -1.14
CA LYS A 175 -13.13 12.67 -0.44
C LYS A 175 -13.83 11.35 -0.77
N THR A 176 -13.88 10.94 -2.04
CA THR A 176 -14.49 9.66 -2.46
C THR A 176 -13.75 8.46 -1.88
N VAL A 177 -12.42 8.54 -1.74
CA VAL A 177 -11.63 7.50 -1.06
C VAL A 177 -11.96 7.42 0.43
N LEU A 178 -12.06 8.56 1.12
CA LEU A 178 -12.48 8.59 2.53
C LEU A 178 -13.91 8.06 2.73
N GLU A 179 -14.81 8.33 1.78
CA GLU A 179 -16.17 7.76 1.73
C GLU A 179 -16.13 6.23 1.62
N LYS A 180 -15.27 5.68 0.77
CA LYS A 180 -15.06 4.23 0.69
C LYS A 180 -14.50 3.67 2.00
N ILE A 181 -13.52 4.33 2.61
CA ILE A 181 -12.97 3.93 3.92
C ILE A 181 -14.07 3.94 4.98
N ARG A 182 -14.90 4.99 5.02
CA ARG A 182 -16.07 5.07 5.93
C ARG A 182 -16.95 3.84 5.79
N ALA A 183 -17.34 3.51 4.57
CA ALA A 183 -18.21 2.37 4.29
C ALA A 183 -17.56 1.03 4.67
N VAL A 184 -16.28 0.83 4.33
CA VAL A 184 -15.52 -0.40 4.65
C VAL A 184 -15.36 -0.58 6.16
N ALA A 185 -15.02 0.49 6.86
CA ALA A 185 -14.77 0.50 8.30
C ALA A 185 -16.02 0.73 9.15
N LYS A 186 -17.20 0.90 8.52
CA LYS A 186 -18.47 1.20 9.21
C LYS A 186 -18.35 2.39 10.17
N LEU A 187 -17.74 3.46 9.71
CA LEU A 187 -17.53 4.68 10.48
C LEU A 187 -18.64 5.70 10.20
N GLU A 188 -18.71 6.71 11.05
CA GLU A 188 -19.61 7.86 10.90
C GLU A 188 -18.97 8.95 10.03
N GLU A 189 -19.36 10.21 10.23
CA GLU A 189 -18.96 11.36 9.42
C GLU A 189 -17.44 11.44 9.19
N ILE A 190 -17.06 11.81 7.97
CA ILE A 190 -15.66 11.95 7.56
C ILE A 190 -15.09 13.22 8.19
N PRO A 191 -13.95 13.15 8.88
CA PRO A 191 -13.35 14.32 9.48
C PRO A 191 -12.85 15.30 8.41
N PRO A 192 -12.80 16.61 8.71
CA PRO A 192 -12.10 17.56 7.87
C PRO A 192 -10.60 17.22 7.83
N LEU A 193 -10.01 17.27 6.62
CA LEU A 193 -8.57 17.18 6.47
C LEU A 193 -7.93 18.59 6.51
N PRO A 194 -6.67 18.71 6.93
CA PRO A 194 -5.95 19.98 6.88
C PRO A 194 -5.93 20.57 5.46
N THR A 195 -6.05 21.90 5.39
CA THR A 195 -5.90 22.64 4.12
C THR A 195 -4.47 23.12 3.92
N GLU A 196 -3.63 23.12 4.97
CA GLU A 196 -2.26 23.60 4.85
C GLU A 196 -1.36 22.61 4.12
N SER A 197 -0.39 23.15 3.40
CA SER A 197 0.74 22.38 2.88
C SER A 197 1.48 21.65 4.00
N TRP A 198 2.05 20.50 3.67
CA TRP A 198 3.05 19.88 4.53
C TRP A 198 4.24 20.83 4.68
N SER A 199 4.80 20.91 5.88
CA SER A 199 6.05 21.63 6.12
C SER A 199 6.81 20.99 7.27
N ALA A 200 8.14 20.99 7.17
CA ALA A 200 9.03 20.49 8.21
C ALA A 200 8.94 21.27 9.53
N SER A 201 8.44 22.52 9.50
CA SER A 201 8.30 23.40 10.67
C SER A 201 6.86 23.59 11.15
N ASN A 202 5.86 22.95 10.53
CA ASN A 202 4.44 23.14 10.86
C ASN A 202 4.02 22.31 12.10
N SER A 203 3.18 22.87 12.98
CA SER A 203 2.69 22.20 14.19
C SER A 203 1.84 20.96 13.88
N VAL A 204 0.85 21.01 12.97
CA VAL A 204 -0.05 19.84 12.78
C VAL A 204 0.68 18.63 12.19
N TRP A 205 1.54 18.86 11.20
CA TRP A 205 2.32 17.79 10.56
C TRP A 205 3.48 17.32 11.44
N GLY A 206 4.10 18.24 12.20
CA GLY A 206 5.12 17.91 13.18
C GLY A 206 4.57 17.10 14.36
N GLU A 207 3.37 17.45 14.84
CA GLU A 207 2.65 16.69 15.86
C GLU A 207 2.24 15.30 15.35
N ALA A 208 1.67 15.22 14.15
CA ALA A 208 1.35 13.94 13.53
C ALA A 208 2.59 13.03 13.38
N LEU A 209 3.74 13.60 12.97
CA LEU A 209 4.99 12.84 12.89
C LEU A 209 5.48 12.40 14.28
N LYS A 210 5.43 13.29 15.28
CA LYS A 210 5.85 13.00 16.65
C LYS A 210 5.01 11.87 17.25
N GLU A 211 3.67 11.94 17.13
CA GLU A 211 2.78 10.88 17.60
C GLU A 211 2.96 9.60 16.79
N GLY A 212 3.19 9.68 15.48
CA GLY A 212 3.55 8.54 14.64
C GLY A 212 4.81 7.82 15.09
N ILE A 213 5.89 8.55 15.39
CA ILE A 213 7.15 7.99 15.90
C ILE A 213 6.92 7.34 17.28
N LYS A 214 6.13 7.98 18.15
CA LYS A 214 5.78 7.44 19.46
C LYS A 214 4.95 6.16 19.32
N ALA A 215 3.95 6.14 18.45
CA ALA A 215 3.13 4.97 18.12
C ALA A 215 4.00 3.83 17.58
N ALA A 216 4.92 4.11 16.66
CA ALA A 216 5.86 3.13 16.12
C ALA A 216 6.76 2.52 17.23
N LYS A 217 7.29 3.36 18.14
CA LYS A 217 8.07 2.88 19.30
C LYS A 217 7.24 2.01 20.23
N ASN A 218 6.00 2.39 20.52
CA ASN A 218 5.10 1.63 21.37
C ASN A 218 4.70 0.29 20.72
N CYS A 219 4.38 0.31 19.44
CA CYS A 219 4.10 -0.88 18.64
C CYS A 219 5.32 -1.83 18.63
N ARG A 220 6.53 -1.32 18.39
CA ARG A 220 7.77 -2.13 18.50
C ARG A 220 7.94 -2.75 19.88
N ARG A 221 7.74 -1.98 20.95
CA ARG A 221 7.82 -2.49 22.33
C ARG A 221 6.80 -3.58 22.60
N SER A 222 5.61 -3.49 22.02
CA SER A 222 4.57 -4.52 22.13
C SER A 222 5.01 -5.87 21.55
N PHE A 223 6.04 -5.91 20.68
CA PHE A 223 6.60 -7.15 20.14
C PHE A 223 7.78 -7.72 20.92
N ASN A 224 8.32 -7.03 21.93
CA ASN A 224 9.57 -7.40 22.59
C ASN A 224 9.44 -8.51 23.66
N LYS A 225 8.22 -9.00 23.94
CA LYS A 225 7.98 -10.16 24.83
C LYS A 225 7.20 -11.30 24.16
N PRO A 226 7.59 -11.77 22.96
CA PRO A 226 6.77 -12.69 22.16
C PRO A 226 6.69 -14.10 22.76
N GLN A 227 7.61 -14.47 23.67
CA GLN A 227 7.60 -15.80 24.27
C GLN A 227 6.64 -15.93 25.47
N LEU A 228 6.10 -14.81 25.96
CA LEU A 228 5.32 -14.77 27.20
C LEU A 228 3.89 -14.21 27.02
N ASP A 229 3.55 -13.69 25.84
CA ASP A 229 2.27 -13.02 25.60
C ASP A 229 1.62 -13.45 24.27
N PRO A 230 0.51 -14.20 24.31
CA PRO A 230 -0.29 -14.54 23.13
C PRO A 230 -0.80 -13.33 22.34
N GLU A 231 -1.09 -12.20 23.01
CA GLU A 231 -1.60 -10.99 22.37
C GLU A 231 -0.52 -10.31 21.52
N SER A 232 0.70 -10.17 22.05
CA SER A 232 1.88 -9.73 21.31
C SER A 232 2.10 -10.53 20.02
N ASN A 233 1.99 -11.86 20.10
CA ASN A 233 2.12 -12.73 18.93
C ASN A 233 1.01 -12.53 17.91
N ALA A 234 -0.24 -12.38 18.37
CA ALA A 234 -1.38 -12.11 17.51
C ALA A 234 -1.25 -10.76 16.79
N LYS A 235 -0.81 -9.70 17.50
CA LYS A 235 -0.56 -8.38 16.91
C LYS A 235 0.58 -8.43 15.88
N ARG A 236 1.67 -9.15 16.17
CA ARG A 236 2.76 -9.36 15.20
C ARG A 236 2.32 -10.16 13.97
N ALA A 237 1.51 -11.20 14.17
CA ALA A 237 0.92 -11.98 13.08
C ALA A 237 0.06 -11.07 12.18
N LEU A 238 -0.81 -10.27 12.78
CA LEU A 238 -1.66 -9.31 12.08
C LEU A 238 -0.82 -8.29 11.30
N LEU A 239 0.27 -7.77 11.87
CA LEU A 239 1.19 -6.85 11.19
C LEU A 239 1.74 -7.45 9.90
N LEU A 240 2.34 -8.63 10.02
CA LEU A 240 3.03 -9.28 8.92
C LEU A 240 2.04 -9.70 7.82
N ALA A 241 0.89 -10.23 8.21
CA ALA A 241 -0.19 -10.58 7.30
C ALA A 241 -0.71 -9.37 6.54
N THR A 242 -1.01 -8.27 7.25
CA THR A 242 -1.54 -7.03 6.65
C THR A 242 -0.54 -6.42 5.69
N LYS A 243 0.73 -6.29 6.10
CA LYS A 243 1.80 -5.78 5.23
C LYS A 243 1.98 -6.63 3.97
N ALA A 244 2.06 -7.95 4.12
CA ALA A 244 2.19 -8.85 2.97
C ALA A 244 0.97 -8.75 2.04
N GLY A 245 -0.23 -8.68 2.61
CA GLY A 245 -1.48 -8.52 1.86
C GLY A 245 -1.53 -7.24 1.04
N VAL A 246 -1.16 -6.09 1.62
CA VAL A 246 -1.12 -4.80 0.90
C VAL A 246 -0.14 -4.87 -0.27
N ILE A 247 1.06 -5.42 -0.06
CA ILE A 247 2.08 -5.54 -1.11
C ILE A 247 1.58 -6.41 -2.27
N VAL A 248 0.96 -7.56 -1.96
CA VAL A 248 0.40 -8.47 -2.96
C VAL A 248 -0.74 -7.79 -3.72
N ALA A 249 -1.64 -7.11 -3.02
CA ALA A 249 -2.78 -6.45 -3.63
C ALA A 249 -2.36 -5.28 -4.53
N ASP A 250 -1.48 -4.39 -4.08
CA ASP A 250 -0.96 -3.26 -4.91
C ASP A 250 -0.21 -3.78 -6.13
N SER A 251 0.61 -4.82 -5.96
CA SER A 251 1.35 -5.42 -7.06
C SER A 251 0.43 -6.02 -8.12
N ALA A 252 -0.59 -6.78 -7.70
CA ALA A 252 -1.55 -7.40 -8.58
C ALA A 252 -2.45 -6.34 -9.26
N ALA A 253 -3.03 -5.40 -8.51
CA ALA A 253 -3.84 -4.31 -9.08
C ALA A 253 -3.06 -3.50 -10.12
N SER A 254 -1.84 -3.06 -9.76
CA SER A 254 -0.95 -2.34 -10.68
C SER A 254 -0.60 -3.14 -11.94
N ALA A 255 -0.49 -4.47 -11.85
CA ALA A 255 -0.21 -5.33 -12.98
C ALA A 255 -1.44 -5.53 -13.86
N LEU A 256 -2.61 -5.79 -13.27
CA LEU A 256 -3.85 -6.06 -13.99
C LEU A 256 -4.29 -4.86 -14.83
N VAL A 257 -4.27 -3.66 -14.26
CA VAL A 257 -4.52 -2.42 -15.02
C VAL A 257 -3.50 -2.28 -16.15
N ARG A 258 -2.22 -2.54 -15.87
CA ARG A 258 -1.16 -2.40 -16.87
C ARG A 258 -1.32 -3.41 -18.02
N GLU A 259 -1.81 -4.61 -17.75
CA GLU A 259 -2.03 -5.63 -18.77
C GLU A 259 -3.45 -5.59 -19.36
N GLY A 260 -4.29 -4.63 -18.95
CA GLY A 260 -5.68 -4.51 -19.42
C GLY A 260 -6.55 -5.71 -19.10
N LYS A 261 -6.28 -6.40 -17.97
CA LYS A 261 -6.98 -7.63 -17.57
C LYS A 261 -8.12 -7.35 -16.62
N ASP A 262 -9.22 -8.08 -16.80
CA ASP A 262 -10.31 -8.11 -15.84
C ASP A 262 -9.86 -8.73 -14.51
N PHE A 263 -10.22 -8.07 -13.41
CA PHE A 263 -9.73 -8.41 -12.08
C PHE A 263 -10.33 -9.73 -11.60
N ASP A 264 -11.66 -9.85 -11.66
CA ASP A 264 -12.41 -11.00 -11.17
C ASP A 264 -12.05 -12.26 -11.96
N THR A 265 -11.99 -12.16 -13.29
CA THR A 265 -11.62 -13.25 -14.18
C THR A 265 -10.18 -13.70 -13.93
N TRP A 266 -9.21 -12.78 -13.98
CA TRP A 266 -7.81 -13.16 -13.83
C TRP A 266 -7.51 -13.74 -12.44
N ILE A 267 -8.08 -13.17 -11.38
CA ILE A 267 -7.89 -13.68 -10.02
C ILE A 267 -8.52 -15.06 -9.88
N LYS A 268 -9.72 -15.29 -10.42
CA LYS A 268 -10.34 -16.61 -10.41
C LYS A 268 -9.51 -17.65 -11.14
N GLU A 269 -8.98 -17.31 -12.31
CA GLU A 269 -8.18 -18.21 -13.16
C GLU A 269 -6.75 -18.43 -12.66
N THR A 270 -6.23 -17.55 -11.79
CA THR A 270 -4.85 -17.64 -11.29
C THR A 270 -4.80 -18.04 -9.82
N VAL A 271 -5.49 -17.30 -8.96
CA VAL A 271 -5.37 -17.40 -7.50
C VAL A 271 -6.20 -18.55 -6.94
N TYR A 272 -7.39 -18.80 -7.51
CA TYR A 272 -8.30 -19.83 -7.00
C TYR A 272 -8.00 -21.23 -7.53
N THR A 273 -7.01 -21.34 -8.41
CA THR A 273 -6.51 -22.62 -8.90
C THR A 273 -5.89 -23.47 -7.78
N ASP A 274 -5.70 -24.75 -8.08
CA ASP A 274 -5.03 -25.69 -7.18
C ASP A 274 -3.58 -25.32 -6.89
N ALA A 275 -3.01 -25.99 -5.89
CA ALA A 275 -1.58 -25.86 -5.63
C ALA A 275 -0.75 -26.27 -6.84
N LEU A 276 0.22 -25.43 -7.18
CA LEU A 276 1.23 -25.80 -8.17
C LEU A 276 1.95 -27.05 -7.66
N THR A 277 1.99 -28.06 -8.51
CA THR A 277 2.76 -29.27 -8.25
C THR A 277 4.23 -29.02 -8.58
N PRO A 278 5.17 -29.81 -8.04
CA PRO A 278 6.58 -29.72 -8.41
C PRO A 278 6.78 -29.75 -9.93
N GLU A 279 6.03 -30.60 -10.64
CA GLU A 279 6.12 -30.77 -12.09
C GLU A 279 5.67 -29.50 -12.83
N LYS A 280 4.57 -28.87 -12.39
CA LYS A 280 4.11 -27.59 -12.95
C LYS A 280 5.09 -26.46 -12.69
N ILE A 281 5.70 -26.40 -11.49
CA ILE A 281 6.72 -25.40 -11.20
C ILE A 281 7.93 -25.61 -12.12
N GLU A 282 8.33 -26.85 -12.35
CA GLU A 282 9.45 -27.17 -13.22
C GLU A 282 9.15 -26.81 -14.69
N SER A 283 8.02 -27.27 -15.23
CA SER A 283 7.64 -27.05 -16.63
C SER A 283 7.30 -25.60 -16.95
N ASP A 284 6.57 -24.92 -16.06
CA ASP A 284 5.97 -23.63 -16.39
C ASP A 284 6.83 -22.45 -15.93
N ILE A 285 7.73 -22.67 -14.96
CA ILE A 285 8.54 -21.61 -14.33
C ILE A 285 10.03 -21.88 -14.50
N LEU A 286 10.55 -23.00 -13.99
CA LEU A 286 12.00 -23.21 -13.88
C LEU A 286 12.67 -23.43 -15.24
N ILE A 287 12.11 -24.29 -16.09
CA ILE A 287 12.67 -24.56 -17.43
C ILE A 287 12.63 -23.29 -18.30
N PRO A 288 11.48 -22.60 -18.49
CA PRO A 288 11.41 -21.40 -19.32
C PRO A 288 12.36 -20.30 -18.84
N SER A 289 12.41 -20.06 -17.52
CA SER A 289 13.27 -19.05 -16.92
C SER A 289 14.76 -19.38 -17.10
N THR A 290 15.12 -20.66 -16.96
CA THR A 290 16.49 -21.14 -17.15
C THR A 290 16.95 -20.92 -18.59
N GLU A 291 16.12 -21.28 -19.56
CA GLU A 291 16.43 -21.13 -20.99
C GLU A 291 16.46 -19.66 -21.43
N GLU A 292 15.61 -18.80 -20.86
CA GLU A 292 15.71 -17.35 -21.06
C GLU A 292 17.02 -16.79 -20.51
N ILE A 293 17.41 -17.16 -19.28
CA ILE A 293 18.64 -16.68 -18.66
C ILE A 293 19.89 -17.14 -19.41
N LYS A 294 19.91 -18.40 -19.86
CA LYS A 294 20.98 -18.94 -20.71
C LYS A 294 21.13 -18.13 -22.00
N ARG A 295 20.02 -17.89 -22.71
CA ARG A 295 19.99 -17.07 -23.93
C ARG A 295 20.49 -15.64 -23.67
N GLN A 296 19.98 -14.97 -22.64
CA GLN A 296 20.40 -13.60 -22.30
C GLN A 296 21.88 -13.49 -21.93
N ARG A 297 22.47 -14.55 -21.37
CA ARG A 297 23.89 -14.60 -20.96
C ARG A 297 24.82 -15.20 -22.02
N ASN A 298 24.28 -15.63 -23.16
CA ASN A 298 24.99 -16.41 -24.16
C ASN A 298 25.79 -17.58 -23.53
N SER A 299 25.16 -18.29 -22.60
CA SER A 299 25.75 -19.38 -21.82
C SER A 299 24.95 -20.67 -22.02
N THR A 300 25.62 -21.81 -22.07
CA THR A 300 24.99 -23.13 -22.06
C THR A 300 24.64 -23.62 -20.66
N THR A 301 25.22 -22.99 -19.62
CA THR A 301 25.04 -23.36 -18.22
C THR A 301 24.18 -22.34 -17.47
N PHE A 302 23.36 -22.85 -16.55
CA PHE A 302 22.61 -22.04 -15.61
C PHE A 302 23.22 -22.13 -14.23
N GLU A 303 23.46 -20.97 -13.61
CA GLU A 303 23.97 -20.87 -12.26
C GLU A 303 23.02 -20.09 -11.38
N LEU A 304 22.70 -20.68 -10.22
CA LEU A 304 21.91 -20.03 -9.19
C LEU A 304 22.63 -18.77 -8.69
N ARG A 305 21.88 -17.66 -8.60
CA ARG A 305 22.35 -16.44 -7.94
C ARG A 305 22.55 -16.68 -6.45
N ASN A 306 23.38 -15.87 -5.80
CA ASN A 306 23.60 -15.95 -4.35
C ASN A 306 22.29 -15.88 -3.54
N PHE A 307 21.35 -15.04 -3.98
CA PHE A 307 20.01 -14.97 -3.37
C PHE A 307 19.26 -16.31 -3.43
N GLN A 308 19.28 -16.99 -4.59
CA GLN A 308 18.61 -18.28 -4.77
C GLN A 308 19.32 -19.38 -3.96
N LYS A 309 20.66 -19.38 -3.93
CA LYS A 309 21.46 -20.30 -3.08
C LYS A 309 21.17 -20.12 -1.59
N GLN A 310 20.96 -18.89 -1.12
CA GLN A 310 20.59 -18.61 0.27
C GLN A 310 19.14 -19.02 0.55
N THR A 311 18.24 -18.76 -0.39
CA THR A 311 16.82 -19.14 -0.32
C THR A 311 16.65 -20.65 -0.19
N ALA A 312 17.44 -21.44 -0.91
CA ALA A 312 17.42 -22.91 -0.84
C ALA A 312 17.77 -23.47 0.55
N LYS A 313 18.40 -22.67 1.42
CA LYS A 313 18.74 -23.07 2.80
C LYS A 313 17.64 -22.75 3.81
N LEU A 314 16.57 -22.07 3.39
CA LEU A 314 15.47 -21.70 4.28
C LEU A 314 14.56 -22.89 4.57
N GLY A 315 13.97 -22.92 5.77
CA GLY A 315 13.03 -23.96 6.17
C GLY A 315 11.66 -23.86 5.49
N LYS A 316 10.78 -24.83 5.78
CA LYS A 316 9.43 -24.96 5.19
C LYS A 316 8.50 -23.75 5.40
N ARG A 317 8.84 -22.83 6.30
CA ARG A 317 8.08 -21.58 6.55
C ARG A 317 8.98 -20.36 6.35
N ALA A 318 9.19 -20.00 5.09
CA ALA A 318 9.96 -18.83 4.69
C ALA A 318 9.06 -17.80 3.98
N LEU A 319 9.34 -16.51 4.21
CA LEU A 319 8.75 -15.42 3.43
C LEU A 319 9.88 -14.74 2.66
N LEU A 320 9.77 -14.74 1.34
CA LEU A 320 10.75 -14.10 0.46
C LEU A 320 10.22 -12.74 0.05
N ILE A 321 10.89 -11.69 0.52
CA ILE A 321 10.61 -10.31 0.16
C ILE A 321 11.76 -9.82 -0.71
N THR A 322 11.48 -9.51 -1.97
CA THR A 322 12.51 -9.04 -2.90
C THR A 322 11.90 -8.21 -4.01
N ALA A 323 12.68 -7.26 -4.53
CA ALA A 323 12.26 -6.37 -5.61
C ALA A 323 11.85 -7.16 -6.88
N CYS A 324 11.14 -6.50 -7.80
CA CYS A 324 10.92 -7.09 -9.12
C CYS A 324 12.26 -7.21 -9.88
N GLY A 325 12.47 -8.31 -10.61
CA GLY A 325 13.67 -8.53 -11.43
C GLY A 325 14.93 -9.03 -10.68
N SER A 326 14.84 -9.29 -9.37
CA SER A 326 15.98 -9.81 -8.59
C SER A 326 16.34 -11.27 -8.89
N GLY A 327 15.51 -11.99 -9.66
CA GLY A 327 15.68 -13.41 -9.98
C GLY A 327 15.11 -14.32 -8.88
N LYS A 328 13.81 -14.15 -8.59
CA LYS A 328 13.05 -15.02 -7.68
C LYS A 328 12.97 -16.44 -8.19
#